data_AF-A0A946EY95-F1
#
_entry.id   AF-A0A946EY95-F1
#
_cell.length_a   1.000
_cell.length_b   1.000
_cell.length_c   1.000
_cell.angle_alpha   90.00
_cell.angle_beta   90.00
_cell.angle_gamma   90.00
#
_symmetry.space_group_name_H-M   'P 1'
#
loop_
_entity.id
_entity.type
_entity.pdbx_description
1 polymer ?
#
loop_
_entity_poly.entity_id
_entity_poly.type
_entity_poly.pdbx_seq_one_letter_code
_entity_poly.pdbx_strand_id
1 'polypeptide(L)'
;YQAKYGILLDMVGAKDAVFNREGTSMAYAPSVVRKVWTAGKNLGYNAYFKNDVTPQTVDDNLFVSQLGGIPSANIVHYQVQVLPMGYGPFHHTHQDNMSVISKPTLAAVGNTVLDVIWND
;
A
#
# COMPACT_ATOMS: atom_id res chain seq x y z
N TYR A 1 23.78 -7.73 8.75
CA TYR A 1 22.40 -8.09 8.45
C TYR A 1 21.84 -7.07 7.47
N GLN A 2 21.14 -7.49 6.41
CA GLN A 2 20.46 -6.61 5.46
C GLN A 2 19.08 -7.19 5.18
N ALA A 3 18.04 -6.34 5.17
CA ALA A 3 16.67 -6.79 4.87
C ALA A 3 16.54 -7.16 3.38
N LYS A 4 15.78 -8.22 3.08
CA LYS A 4 15.51 -8.64 1.69
C LYS A 4 14.64 -7.62 0.93
N TYR A 5 13.67 -7.02 1.62
CA TYR A 5 12.76 -6.00 1.10
C TYR A 5 12.05 -5.28 2.27
N GLY A 6 11.37 -4.18 1.95
CA GLY A 6 10.49 -3.44 2.86
C GLY A 6 9.03 -3.43 2.38
N ILE A 7 8.10 -3.28 3.32
CA ILE A 7 6.68 -3.00 3.07
C ILE A 7 6.29 -1.82 3.96
N LEU A 8 6.03 -0.66 3.35
CA LEU A 8 5.46 0.51 3.99
C LEU A 8 3.93 0.40 3.97
N LEU A 9 3.30 0.76 5.09
CA LEU A 9 1.85 0.85 5.23
C LEU A 9 1.50 2.30 5.52
N ASP A 10 0.83 2.97 4.57
CA ASP A 10 0.37 4.36 4.76
C ASP A 10 -1.13 4.48 4.47
N MET A 11 -1.88 5.13 5.38
CA MET A 11 -3.33 5.33 5.27
C MET A 11 -4.15 4.05 4.96
N VAL A 12 -3.79 2.91 5.56
CA VAL A 12 -4.40 1.59 5.30
C VAL A 12 -5.70 1.31 6.06
N GLY A 13 -6.22 2.30 6.78
CA GLY A 13 -7.34 2.10 7.72
C GLY A 13 -8.71 2.54 7.19
N ALA A 14 -8.77 3.35 6.14
CA ALA A 14 -10.00 4.00 5.73
C ALA A 14 -11.05 3.01 5.17
N LYS A 15 -12.33 3.33 5.38
CA LYS A 15 -13.43 2.62 4.73
C LYS A 15 -13.31 2.74 3.21
N ASP A 16 -13.60 1.63 2.52
CA ASP A 16 -13.60 1.54 1.06
C ASP A 16 -12.25 1.91 0.42
N ALA A 17 -11.16 1.74 1.19
CA ALA A 17 -9.82 2.00 0.69
C ALA A 17 -9.48 1.08 -0.49
N VAL A 18 -8.86 1.66 -1.50
CA VAL A 18 -8.30 0.99 -2.67
C VAL A 18 -6.79 1.22 -2.67
N PHE A 19 -6.05 0.13 -2.81
CA PHE A 19 -4.61 0.09 -2.92
C PHE A 19 -4.26 -0.25 -4.37
N ASN A 20 -3.82 0.76 -5.12
CA ASN A 20 -3.22 0.60 -6.43
C ASN A 20 -1.71 0.35 -6.29
N ARG A 21 -1.07 -0.14 -7.34
CA ARG A 21 0.38 -0.33 -7.35
C ARG A 21 1.07 1.03 -7.45
N GLU A 22 1.62 1.49 -6.33
CA GLU A 22 2.23 2.81 -6.24
C GLU A 22 3.45 2.94 -7.17
N GLY A 23 3.57 4.06 -7.87
CA GLY A 23 4.52 4.23 -8.98
C GLY A 23 5.99 4.12 -8.58
N THR A 24 6.38 4.67 -7.43
CA THR A 24 7.73 4.57 -6.85
C THR A 24 8.03 3.13 -6.47
N SER A 25 7.08 2.44 -5.86
CA SER A 25 7.16 1.01 -5.53
C SER A 25 7.33 0.17 -6.80
N MET A 26 6.65 0.51 -7.89
CA MET A 26 6.82 -0.15 -9.17
C MET A 26 8.17 0.13 -9.83
N ALA A 27 8.76 1.31 -9.59
CA ALA A 27 10.07 1.67 -10.11
C ALA A 27 11.22 0.97 -9.36
N TYR A 28 11.12 0.84 -8.03
CA TYR A 28 12.21 0.33 -7.19
C TYR A 28 12.00 -1.09 -6.66
N ALA A 29 10.76 -1.55 -6.53
CA ALA A 29 10.41 -2.81 -5.88
C ALA A 29 9.30 -3.62 -6.61
N PRO A 30 9.30 -3.76 -7.95
CA PRO A 30 8.20 -4.38 -8.69
C PRO A 30 7.98 -5.86 -8.33
N SER A 31 9.02 -6.58 -7.91
CA SER A 31 8.91 -7.97 -7.43
C SER A 31 8.19 -8.04 -6.08
N VAL A 32 8.47 -7.11 -5.16
CA VAL A 32 7.82 -7.00 -3.85
C VAL A 32 6.35 -6.63 -4.02
N VAL A 33 6.06 -5.65 -4.88
CA VAL A 33 4.67 -5.28 -5.22
C VAL A 33 3.91 -6.49 -5.76
N ARG A 34 4.49 -7.24 -6.71
CA ARG A 34 3.85 -8.44 -7.27
C ARG A 34 3.58 -9.49 -6.19
N LYS A 35 4.52 -9.69 -5.27
CA LYS A 35 4.36 -10.62 -4.15
C LYS A 35 3.15 -10.23 -3.28
N VAL A 36 3.12 -8.98 -2.82
CA VAL A 36 2.03 -8.44 -1.97
C VAL A 36 0.66 -8.53 -2.68
N TRP A 37 0.58 -8.10 -3.94
CA TRP A 37 -0.69 -8.13 -4.67
C TRP A 37 -1.16 -9.54 -5.00
N THR A 38 -0.23 -10.48 -5.20
CA THR A 38 -0.58 -11.89 -5.43
C THR A 38 -1.14 -12.52 -4.15
N ALA A 39 -0.52 -12.26 -3.00
CA ALA A 39 -1.04 -12.68 -1.69
C ALA A 39 -2.45 -12.12 -1.44
N GLY A 40 -2.63 -10.80 -1.63
CA GLY A 40 -3.94 -10.16 -1.45
C GLY A 40 -5.01 -10.75 -2.37
N LYS A 41 -4.67 -11.03 -3.63
CA LYS A 41 -5.57 -11.71 -4.58
C LYS A 41 -5.92 -13.13 -4.13
N ASN A 42 -4.94 -13.91 -3.69
CA ASN A 42 -5.13 -15.31 -3.27
C ASN A 42 -6.02 -15.42 -2.02
N LEU A 43 -5.93 -14.44 -1.13
CA LEU A 43 -6.79 -14.32 0.06
C LEU A 43 -8.19 -13.75 -0.25
N GLY A 44 -8.48 -13.39 -1.50
CA GLY A 44 -9.77 -12.85 -1.92
C GLY A 44 -9.94 -11.34 -1.79
N TYR A 45 -8.89 -10.58 -1.47
CA TYR A 45 -8.94 -9.12 -1.27
C TYR A 45 -8.82 -8.30 -2.57
N ASN A 46 -9.28 -8.84 -3.71
CA ASN A 46 -9.26 -8.17 -5.02
C ASN A 46 -10.07 -6.86 -5.05
N ALA A 47 -10.96 -6.66 -4.09
CA ALA A 47 -11.68 -5.39 -3.91
C ALA A 47 -10.76 -4.26 -3.43
N TYR A 48 -9.75 -4.59 -2.60
CA TYR A 48 -8.80 -3.65 -2.02
C TYR A 48 -7.54 -3.51 -2.90
N PHE A 49 -6.92 -4.64 -3.29
CA PHE A 49 -5.65 -4.65 -4.04
C PHE A 49 -5.91 -4.64 -5.55
N LYS A 50 -5.78 -3.47 -6.18
CA LYS A 50 -6.05 -3.22 -7.61
C LYS A 50 -4.77 -3.14 -8.44
N ASN A 51 -4.85 -3.55 -9.70
CA ASN A 51 -3.66 -3.69 -10.55
C ASN A 51 -3.26 -2.41 -11.29
N ASP A 52 -4.05 -1.34 -11.17
CA ASP A 52 -3.71 -0.06 -11.77
C ASP A 52 -2.44 0.49 -11.13
N VAL A 53 -1.66 1.23 -11.91
CA VAL A 53 -0.41 1.84 -11.48
C VAL A 53 -0.63 3.34 -11.30
N THR A 54 -0.24 3.86 -10.15
CA THR A 54 -0.32 5.30 -9.89
C THR A 54 0.95 6.00 -10.42
N PRO A 55 0.93 7.33 -10.58
CA PRO A 55 2.16 8.11 -10.68
C PRO A 55 3.07 7.83 -9.47
N GLN A 56 4.36 8.10 -9.64
CA GLN A 56 5.32 8.05 -8.54
C GLN A 56 4.95 9.07 -7.47
N THR A 57 5.03 8.67 -6.20
CA THR A 57 4.88 9.55 -5.05
C THR A 57 6.13 9.58 -4.19
N VAL A 58 6.32 10.68 -3.47
CA VAL A 58 7.35 10.78 -2.44
C VAL A 58 6.74 10.29 -1.13
N ASP A 59 7.29 9.19 -0.62
CA ASP A 59 6.96 8.59 0.66
C ASP A 59 8.19 7.82 1.17
N ASP A 60 8.16 7.28 2.38
CA ASP A 60 9.33 6.69 3.05
C ASP A 60 9.96 5.54 2.24
N ASN A 61 9.16 4.80 1.47
CA ASN A 61 9.64 3.70 0.62
C ASN A 61 10.63 4.17 -0.45
N LEU A 62 10.55 5.44 -0.89
CA LEU A 62 11.51 6.04 -1.82
C LEU A 62 12.90 6.05 -1.22
N PHE A 63 13.04 6.61 -0.01
CA PHE A 63 14.34 6.79 0.63
C PHE A 63 14.93 5.46 1.09
N VAL A 64 14.08 4.55 1.60
CA VAL A 64 14.50 3.18 1.94
C VAL A 64 15.05 2.45 0.71
N SER A 65 14.42 2.62 -0.45
CA SER A 65 14.88 2.01 -1.70
C SER A 65 16.13 2.68 -2.27
N GLN A 66 16.11 4.00 -2.41
CA GLN A 66 17.13 4.75 -3.12
C GLN A 66 18.41 4.94 -2.29
N LEU A 67 18.27 5.26 -1.00
CA LEU A 67 19.41 5.54 -0.12
C LEU A 67 19.77 4.30 0.71
N GLY A 68 18.77 3.56 1.18
CA GLY A 68 18.96 2.34 1.97
C GLY A 68 19.31 1.11 1.13
N GLY A 69 19.08 1.14 -0.18
CA GLY A 69 19.32 0.01 -1.08
C GLY A 69 18.43 -1.21 -0.80
N ILE A 70 17.30 -1.02 -0.12
CA ILE A 70 16.34 -2.09 0.23
C ILE A 70 15.07 -1.88 -0.60
N PRO A 71 14.71 -2.79 -1.53
CA PRO A 71 13.52 -2.61 -2.35
C PRO A 71 12.27 -2.57 -1.47
N SER A 72 11.56 -1.44 -1.45
CA SER A 72 10.42 -1.22 -0.56
C SER A 72 9.14 -0.91 -1.32
N ALA A 73 8.10 -1.70 -1.07
CA ALA A 73 6.76 -1.47 -1.62
C ALA A 73 5.93 -0.62 -0.65
N ASN A 74 5.02 0.20 -1.16
CA ASN A 74 4.06 0.98 -0.40
C ASN A 74 2.64 0.46 -0.63
N ILE A 75 1.92 0.15 0.45
CA ILE A 75 0.48 -0.10 0.45
C ILE A 75 -0.19 1.18 0.94
N VAL A 76 -0.71 1.97 0.00
CA VAL A 76 -1.28 3.30 0.28
C VAL A 76 -2.63 3.51 -0.40
N HIS A 77 -3.56 4.15 0.32
CA HIS A 77 -4.87 4.51 -0.24
C HIS A 77 -4.75 5.72 -1.18
N TYR A 78 -4.40 5.45 -2.43
CA TYR A 78 -4.11 6.48 -3.43
C TYR A 78 -4.78 6.18 -4.79
N GLN A 79 -5.68 7.08 -5.21
CA GLN A 79 -6.52 6.97 -6.40
C GLN A 79 -6.60 8.28 -7.18
N VAL A 80 -5.52 8.65 -7.87
CA VAL A 80 -5.42 9.92 -8.63
C VAL A 80 -6.46 10.09 -9.75
N GLN A 81 -7.05 8.99 -10.25
CA GLN A 81 -8.06 9.04 -11.30
C GLN A 81 -9.47 9.28 -10.76
N VAL A 82 -9.68 9.11 -9.45
CA VAL A 82 -10.99 9.13 -8.80
C VAL A 82 -11.09 10.26 -7.78
N LEU A 83 -9.98 10.61 -7.13
CA LEU A 83 -9.94 11.59 -6.04
C LEU A 83 -9.19 12.86 -6.48
N PRO A 84 -9.75 14.07 -6.25
CA PRO A 84 -9.15 15.34 -6.69
C PRO A 84 -7.71 15.59 -6.22
N MET A 85 -7.28 14.95 -5.13
CA MET A 85 -5.92 15.01 -4.56
C MET A 85 -5.24 13.64 -4.52
N GLY A 86 -5.85 12.62 -5.12
CA GLY A 86 -5.44 11.22 -5.03
C GLY A 86 -5.68 10.55 -3.67
N TYR A 87 -5.77 11.30 -2.57
CA TYR A 87 -6.10 10.79 -1.24
C TYR A 87 -7.58 11.01 -0.88
N GLY A 88 -8.04 10.27 0.12
CA GLY A 88 -9.39 10.45 0.68
C GLY A 88 -9.57 11.88 1.23
N PRO A 89 -10.80 12.44 1.20
CA PRO A 89 -11.06 13.84 1.61
C PRO A 89 -10.76 14.14 3.08
N PHE A 90 -10.58 13.10 3.90
CA PHE A 90 -10.18 13.20 5.30
C PHE A 90 -8.69 13.51 5.49
N HIS A 91 -7.84 13.22 4.49
CA HIS A 91 -6.38 13.38 4.57
C HIS A 91 -5.98 14.81 4.96
N HIS A 92 -5.10 14.94 5.97
CA HIS A 92 -4.66 16.22 6.54
C HIS A 92 -5.80 17.12 7.06
N THR A 93 -6.88 16.53 7.59
CA THR A 93 -7.98 17.26 8.21
C THR A 93 -8.35 16.68 9.57
N HIS A 94 -9.16 17.40 10.35
CA HIS A 94 -9.76 16.84 11.58
C HIS A 94 -10.75 15.69 11.33
N GLN A 95 -11.12 15.42 10.06
CA GLN A 95 -11.96 14.27 9.70
C GLN A 95 -11.16 12.96 9.64
N ASP A 96 -9.83 13.02 9.64
CA ASP A 96 -8.99 11.83 9.83
C ASP A 96 -9.03 11.40 11.30
N ASN A 97 -10.05 10.63 11.64
CA ASN A 97 -10.34 10.17 12.99
C ASN A 97 -11.02 8.79 12.96
N MET A 98 -11.36 8.24 14.13
CA MET A 98 -11.89 6.87 14.23
C MET A 98 -13.16 6.60 13.42
N SER A 99 -13.92 7.62 13.03
CA SER A 99 -15.12 7.45 12.21
C SER A 99 -14.83 6.97 10.78
N VAL A 100 -13.64 7.25 10.24
CA VAL A 100 -13.25 6.80 8.89
C VAL A 100 -12.63 5.39 8.89
N ILE A 101 -12.29 4.85 10.07
CA ILE A 101 -11.57 3.59 10.20
C ILE A 101 -12.49 2.38 10.00
N SER A 102 -12.02 1.43 9.19
CA SER A 102 -12.72 0.21 8.82
C SER A 102 -11.91 -1.02 9.21
N LYS A 103 -12.47 -1.83 10.14
CA LYS A 103 -11.88 -3.12 10.53
C LYS A 103 -11.71 -4.08 9.35
N PRO A 104 -12.66 -4.20 8.40
CA PRO A 104 -12.45 -5.00 7.19
C PRO A 104 -11.25 -4.55 6.36
N THR A 105 -11.01 -3.24 6.22
CA THR A 105 -9.85 -2.72 5.49
C THR A 105 -8.55 -3.12 6.20
N LEU A 106 -8.47 -2.88 7.51
CA LEU A 106 -7.32 -3.26 8.34
C LEU A 106 -7.05 -4.76 8.28
N ALA A 107 -8.10 -5.58 8.30
CA ALA A 107 -7.98 -7.03 8.18
C ALA A 107 -7.44 -7.45 6.80
N ALA A 108 -7.91 -6.84 5.72
CA ALA A 108 -7.44 -7.14 4.37
C ALA A 108 -5.93 -6.86 4.22
N VAL A 109 -5.45 -5.71 4.71
CA VAL A 109 -4.03 -5.36 4.68
C VAL A 109 -3.22 -6.24 5.63
N GLY A 110 -3.65 -6.38 6.89
CA GLY A 110 -2.95 -7.17 7.89
C GLY A 110 -2.78 -8.64 7.49
N ASN A 111 -3.85 -9.28 7.01
CA ASN A 111 -3.80 -10.67 6.56
C ASN A 111 -2.90 -10.85 5.34
N THR A 112 -2.92 -9.89 4.41
CA THR A 112 -2.04 -9.92 3.23
C THR A 112 -0.58 -9.81 3.61
N VAL A 113 -0.22 -8.89 4.51
CA VAL A 113 1.16 -8.73 4.97
C VAL A 113 1.62 -9.97 5.74
N LEU A 114 0.76 -10.53 6.61
CA LEU A 114 1.05 -11.77 7.34
C LEU A 114 1.31 -12.94 6.39
N ASP A 115 0.49 -13.12 5.35
CA ASP A 115 0.69 -14.17 4.34
C ASP A 115 2.02 -14.01 3.60
N VAL A 116 2.38 -12.78 3.23
CA VAL A 116 3.66 -12.47 2.57
C VAL A 116 4.86 -12.82 3.44
N ILE A 117 4.87 -12.40 4.71
CA ILE A 117 6.02 -12.60 5.59
C ILE A 117 6.15 -14.06 6.07
N TRP A 118 5.04 -14.79 6.18
CA TRP A 118 5.05 -16.17 6.66
C TRP A 118 5.40 -17.17 5.55
N ASN A 119 5.13 -16.83 4.29
CA ASN A 119 5.36 -17.66 3.11
C ASN A 119 6.49 -17.13 2.20
N ASP A 120 7.43 -16.34 2.75
CA ASP A 120 8.53 -15.69 2.01
C ASP A 120 9.66 -16.62 1.54
#